data_AF-A0A5S3N2H9-F1
#
_entry.id   AF-A0A5S3N2H9-F1
#
_cell.length_a   1.000
_cell.length_b   1.000
_cell.length_c   1.000
_cell.angle_alpha   90.00
_cell.angle_beta   90.00
_cell.angle_gamma   90.00
#
_symmetry.space_group_name_H-M   'P 1'
#
loop_
_entity.id
_entity.type
_entity.pdbx_description
1 polymer ?
#
loop_
_entity_poly.entity_id
_entity_poly.type
_entity_poly.pdbx_seq_one_letter_code
_entity_poly.pdbx_strand_id
1 'polypeptide(L)' 'MRSNYWNLIWGVLGAIIVISGIISGNLTKTVFGFEMNAWIYRSIWAIISLLSFVSYFKRRKEEANQK' A
#
# COMPACT_ATOMS: atom_id res chain seq x y z
N MET A 1 -5.52 -9.79 21.52
CA MET A 1 -4.56 -9.43 20.46
C MET A 1 -5.28 -9.46 19.11
N ARG A 2 -5.71 -8.31 18.57
CA ARG A 2 -6.37 -8.26 17.26
C ARG A 2 -5.29 -8.41 16.18
N SER A 3 -5.27 -9.55 15.49
CA SER A 3 -4.26 -9.84 14.47
C SER A 3 -4.28 -8.75 13.38
N ASN A 4 -3.10 -8.23 13.00
CA ASN A 4 -2.98 -7.11 12.05
C ASN A 4 -2.74 -7.55 10.61
N TYR A 5 -3.22 -8.73 10.25
CA TYR A 5 -3.11 -9.21 8.88
C TYR A 5 -3.76 -8.24 7.89
N TRP A 6 -4.75 -7.45 8.31
CA TRP A 6 -5.31 -6.35 7.53
C TRP A 6 -4.27 -5.33 7.05
N ASN A 7 -3.34 -4.90 7.90
CA ASN A 7 -2.30 -3.96 7.48
C ASN A 7 -1.34 -4.62 6.47
N LEU A 8 -1.05 -5.91 6.65
CA LEU A 8 -0.24 -6.64 5.67
C LEU A 8 -0.95 -6.75 4.31
N ILE A 9 -2.26 -7.05 4.32
CA ILE A 9 -3.09 -7.13 3.10
C ILE A 9 -3.09 -5.79 2.36
N TRP A 10 -3.34 -4.68 3.05
CA TRP A 10 -3.29 -3.34 2.44
C TRP A 10 -1.90 -2.98 1.93
N GLY A 11 -0.85 -3.38 2.66
CA GLY A 11 0.53 -3.26 2.23
C GLY A 11 0.79 -3.95 0.89
N VAL A 12 0.44 -5.23 0.79
CA VAL A 12 0.63 -6.06 -0.41
C VAL A 12 -0.23 -5.57 -1.58
N LEU A 13 -1.51 -5.25 -1.35
CA LEU A 13 -2.39 -4.73 -2.39
C LEU A 13 -1.86 -3.43 -2.98
N GLY A 14 -1.43 -2.49 -2.13
CA GLY A 14 -0.84 -1.23 -2.59
C GLY A 14 0.42 -1.45 -3.42
N ALA A 15 1.28 -2.39 -3.02
CA ALA A 15 2.48 -2.74 -3.78
C ALA A 15 2.14 -3.30 -5.18
N ILE A 16 1.17 -4.21 -5.27
CA ILE A 16 0.71 -4.77 -6.56
C ILE A 16 0.18 -3.67 -7.47
N ILE A 17 -0.62 -2.73 -6.93
CA ILE A 17 -1.19 -1.62 -7.70
C ILE A 17 -0.09 -0.71 -8.26
N VAL A 18 0.94 -0.42 -7.46
CA VAL A 18 2.08 0.39 -7.91
C VAL A 18 2.88 -0.34 -9.00
N ILE A 19 3.22 -1.61 -8.78
CA ILE A 19 4.01 -2.42 -9.73
C ILE A 19 3.26 -2.61 -11.05
N SER A 20 2.01 -3.03 -11.01
CA SER A 20 1.16 -3.15 -12.20
C SER A 20 1.04 -1.81 -12.93
N GLY A 21 0.89 -0.72 -12.18
CA GLY A 21 0.87 0.63 -12.72
C GLY A 21 2.15 1.00 -13.47
N ILE A 22 3.32 0.58 -13.02
CA ILE A 22 4.60 0.82 -13.71
C ILE A 22 4.66 0.03 -15.02
N ILE A 23 4.24 -1.24 -14.99
CA ILE A 23 4.24 -2.12 -16.17
C ILE A 23 3.28 -1.60 -17.25
N SER A 24 2.10 -1.11 -16.87
CA SER A 24 1.10 -0.65 -17.84
C SER A 24 1.45 0.68 -18.54
N GLY A 25 2.43 1.45 -18.05
CA GLY A 25 2.90 2.68 -18.73
C GLY A 25 1.89 3.84 -18.86
N ASN A 26 0.64 3.69 -18.38
CA ASN A 26 -0.39 4.70 -18.55
C ASN A 26 -0.04 6.02 -17.85
N LEU A 27 -0.27 7.14 -18.54
CA LEU A 27 -0.04 8.51 -18.04
C LEU A 27 -1.20 9.02 -17.17
N THR A 28 -2.43 8.60 -17.50
CA THR A 28 -3.66 8.95 -16.77
C THR A 28 -4.42 7.69 -16.39
N LYS A 29 -5.21 7.79 -15.32
CA LYS A 29 -6.08 6.71 -14.86
C LYS A 29 -7.42 7.31 -14.41
N THR A 30 -8.51 6.76 -14.93
CA THR A 30 -9.86 7.12 -14.51
C THR A 30 -10.20 6.39 -13.22
N VAL A 31 -10.53 7.16 -12.17
CA VAL A 31 -10.92 6.64 -10.85
C VAL A 31 -12.18 7.38 -10.42
N PHE A 32 -13.24 6.64 -10.08
CA PHE A 32 -14.56 7.21 -9.72
C PHE A 32 -15.14 8.17 -10.77
N GLY A 33 -14.86 7.95 -12.06
CA GLY A 33 -15.30 8.83 -13.15
C GLY A 33 -14.44 10.08 -13.36
N PHE A 34 -13.41 10.31 -12.54
CA PHE A 34 -12.45 11.40 -12.70
C PHE A 34 -11.14 10.90 -13.29
N GLU A 35 -10.60 11.61 -14.28
CA GLU A 35 -9.25 11.36 -14.76
C GLU A 35 -8.22 11.97 -13.81
N MET A 36 -7.31 11.13 -13.32
CA MET A 36 -6.20 11.56 -12.48
C MET A 36 -4.87 11.14 -13.10
N ASN A 37 -3.82 11.92 -12.86
CA ASN A 37 -2.47 11.51 -13.23
C ASN A 37 -2.12 10.17 -12.58
N ALA A 38 -1.71 9.21 -13.38
CA ALA A 38 -1.43 7.86 -12.91
C ALA A 38 -0.25 7.83 -11.92
N TRP A 39 0.68 8.78 -11.98
CA TRP A 39 1.73 8.95 -10.97
C TRP A 39 1.18 9.37 -9.61
N ILE A 40 0.19 10.28 -9.57
CA ILE A 40 -0.47 10.67 -8.32
C ILE A 40 -1.19 9.46 -7.71
N TYR A 41 -1.94 8.72 -8.53
CA TYR A 41 -2.59 7.47 -8.11
C TYR A 41 -1.59 6.48 -7.49
N ARG A 42 -0.46 6.25 -8.17
CA ARG A 42 0.63 5.36 -7.69
C ARG A 42 1.23 5.88 -6.38
N SER A 43 1.50 7.18 -6.27
CA SER A 43 2.07 7.77 -5.05
C SER A 43 1.16 7.60 -3.83
N ILE A 44 -0.15 7.77 -4.00
CA ILE A 44 -1.12 7.52 -2.92
C ILE A 44 -1.05 6.07 -2.46
N TRP A 45 -1.09 5.11 -3.39
CA TRP A 45 -0.99 3.68 -3.06
C TRP A 45 0.37 3.29 -2.48
N ALA A 46 1.46 3.93 -2.93
CA ALA A 46 2.80 3.73 -2.38
C ALA A 46 2.88 4.18 -0.91
N ILE A 47 2.31 5.35 -0.58
CA ILE A 47 2.27 5.86 0.80
C ILE A 47 1.43 4.93 1.68
N ILE A 48 0.23 4.53 1.23
CA ILE A 48 -0.63 3.59 1.96
C ILE A 48 0.12 2.28 2.22
N SER A 49 0.77 1.74 1.19
CA SER A 49 1.53 0.50 1.29
C SER A 49 2.67 0.63 2.32
N LEU A 50 3.46 1.70 2.22
CA LEU A 50 4.59 1.98 3.12
C LEU A 50 4.14 2.09 4.58
N LEU A 51 3.11 2.91 4.86
CA LEU A 51 2.57 3.08 6.21
C LEU A 51 2.01 1.77 6.77
N SER A 52 1.36 0.99 5.91
CA SER A 52 0.80 -0.31 6.29
C SER A 52 1.91 -1.30 6.65
N PHE A 53 2.98 -1.37 5.87
CA PHE A 53 4.16 -2.19 6.19
C PHE A 53 4.87 -1.73 7.46
N VAL A 54 5.16 -0.43 7.59
CA VAL A 54 5.81 0.13 8.79
C VAL A 54 5.01 -0.19 10.05
N SER A 55 3.68 0.01 10.01
CA SER A 55 2.82 -0.31 11.15
C SER A 55 2.81 -1.81 11.49
N TYR A 56 2.83 -2.68 10.48
CA TYR A 56 2.87 -4.13 10.67
C TYR A 56 4.21 -4.58 11.29
N PHE A 57 5.34 -4.11 10.75
CA PHE A 57 6.66 -4.46 11.26
C PHE A 57 6.94 -3.90 12.65
N LYS A 58 6.50 -2.66 12.92
CA LYS A 58 6.63 -2.04 14.25
C LYS A 58 5.92 -2.88 15.30
N ARG A 59 4.67 -3.30 15.04
CA ARG A 59 3.89 -4.12 15.97
C ARG A 59 4.44 -5.53 16.11
N ARG A 60 4.93 -6.13 15.02
CA ARG A 60 5.66 -7.42 15.07
C ARG A 60 6.90 -7.35 15.97
N LYS A 61 7.63 -6.23 15.93
CA LYS A 61 8.81 -6.02 16.79
C LYS A 61 8.42 -5.81 18.26
N GLU A 62 7.36 -5.07 18.52
CA GLU A 62 6.80 -4.89 19.88
C GLU A 62 6.33 -6.24 20.47
N GLU A 63 5.65 -7.07 19.68
CA GLU A 63 5.22 -8.42 20.08
C GLU A 63 6.41 -9.37 20.32
N ALA A 64 7.53 -9.20 19.60
CA ALA A 64 8.74 -10.00 19.77
C ALA A 64 9.56 -9.59 21.00
N ASN A 65 9.59 -8.30 21.36
CA ASN A 65 10.29 -7.79 22.54
C ASN A 65 9.53 -8.00 23.86
N GLN A 66 8.25 -8.36 23.80
CA GLN A 66 7.40 -8.64 24.96
C GLN A 66 7.35 -10.15 25.33
N LYS A 67 8.06 -11.00 24.58
CA LYS A 67 8.27 -12.42 24.87
C LYS A 67 9.68 -12.66 25.40
#